data_AF-A0A969XAI1-F1
#
_entry.id   AF-A0A969XAI1-F1
#
_cell.length_a   1.000
_cell.length_b   1.000
_cell.length_c   1.000
_cell.angle_alpha   90.00
_cell.angle_beta   90.00
_cell.angle_gamma   90.00
#
_symmetry.space_group_name_H-M   'P 1'
#
loop_
_entity.id
_entity.type
_entity.pdbx_description
1 polymer ?
#
loop_
_entity_poly.entity_id
_entity_poly.type
_entity_poly.pdbx_seq_one_letter_code
_entity_poly.pdbx_strand_id
1 'polypeptide(L)'
;MRGVIDLLVITSSDNEAKANIIVLEDGQAVEYVPDWQNADLYKHDLLLGVVTRHVPHLGGVFVDIGLDHDGLLHLKNEDPVPSIGSRVIITIKRVAEHFGLADKGPILSSIIVLAGRYAVYRPEQKPLRRSLLAELPPTEAESLFTQDLEQLEKRFVQIVISADSGPAPRRLAAFGDPLLVRLQAFATRLKSIQVEGIDSYIRVEQLLRAETPDLLPLLKLHPQHLEQGLAELHGLPDMARAVSERVVSLPCGGSLTFDRTEAMHVIDVNSGSCRESSPTALADRVNSEAVKEIARQLRFRNLSGMIIIDLIHQKNIEKQEMFAEQLQEAVSHDRGKVTVYGFTALQLLEVIRQAY
;
A
#
# COMPACT_ATOMS: atom_id res chain seq x y z
N MET A 1 -11.67 4.77 -18.53
CA MET A 1 -10.20 4.89 -18.67
C MET A 1 -9.65 5.24 -17.30
N ARG A 2 -8.56 4.63 -16.84
CA ARG A 2 -8.00 4.94 -15.51
C ARG A 2 -7.52 6.42 -15.49
N GLY A 3 -7.84 7.16 -14.43
CA GLY A 3 -7.43 8.57 -14.27
C GLY A 3 -5.91 8.76 -14.38
N VAL A 4 -5.45 9.87 -14.93
CA VAL A 4 -4.02 10.09 -15.15
C VAL A 4 -3.37 10.59 -13.86
N ILE A 5 -2.20 10.05 -13.50
CA ILE A 5 -1.49 10.48 -12.28
C ILE A 5 -0.55 11.61 -12.66
N ASP A 6 -0.84 12.79 -12.14
CA ASP A 6 -0.14 14.00 -12.55
C ASP A 6 1.27 14.07 -11.97
N LEU A 7 1.42 13.65 -10.72
CA LEU A 7 2.67 13.87 -10.01
C LEU A 7 2.85 12.88 -8.86
N LEU A 8 4.03 12.26 -8.80
CA LEU A 8 4.54 11.60 -7.61
C LEU A 8 5.58 12.51 -6.96
N VAL A 9 5.32 12.85 -5.70
CA VAL A 9 6.09 13.75 -4.86
C VAL A 9 6.88 12.91 -3.87
N ILE A 10 8.19 13.11 -3.82
CA ILE A 10 9.05 12.53 -2.80
C ILE A 10 9.63 13.67 -1.98
N THR A 11 9.19 13.80 -0.74
CA THR A 11 9.73 14.80 0.20
C THR A 11 10.69 14.16 1.17
N SER A 12 11.68 14.92 1.65
CA SER A 12 12.56 14.55 2.76
C SER A 12 12.45 15.67 3.78
N SER A 13 12.12 15.36 5.05
CA SER A 13 12.17 16.38 6.10
C SER A 13 13.62 16.61 6.54
N ASP A 14 14.02 17.87 6.71
CA ASP A 14 15.41 18.25 7.03
C ASP A 14 15.91 17.79 8.42
N ASN A 15 15.03 17.29 9.30
CA ASN A 15 15.39 16.93 10.69
C ASN A 15 15.27 15.44 11.04
N GLU A 16 14.60 14.65 10.22
CA GLU A 16 14.49 13.20 10.40
C GLU A 16 14.60 12.60 9.01
N ALA A 17 15.40 11.54 8.81
CA ALA A 17 15.60 10.84 7.53
C ALA A 17 14.33 10.14 6.98
N LYS A 18 13.16 10.72 7.23
CA LYS A 18 11.85 10.29 6.77
C LYS A 18 11.62 10.89 5.40
N ALA A 19 11.65 10.02 4.40
CA ALA A 19 11.18 10.40 3.09
C ALA A 19 9.75 9.91 2.89
N ASN A 20 8.87 10.77 2.37
CA ASN A 20 7.46 10.46 2.19
C ASN A 20 7.12 10.42 0.69
N ILE A 21 6.14 9.61 0.31
CA ILE A 21 5.58 9.61 -1.05
C ILE A 21 4.17 10.20 -1.00
N ILE A 22 3.89 11.18 -1.86
CA ILE A 22 2.55 11.69 -2.09
C ILE A 22 2.22 11.48 -3.56
N VAL A 23 1.04 10.92 -3.84
CA VAL A 23 0.53 10.76 -5.21
C VAL A 23 -0.58 11.77 -5.42
N LEU A 24 -0.47 12.56 -6.49
CA LEU A 24 -1.46 13.53 -6.89
C LEU A 24 -2.20 13.09 -8.15
N GLU A 25 -3.52 13.23 -8.15
CA GLU A 25 -4.43 13.01 -9.28
C GLU A 25 -5.34 14.23 -9.36
N ASP A 26 -5.34 14.92 -10.51
CA ASP A 26 -6.03 16.19 -10.75
C ASP A 26 -5.68 17.28 -9.72
N GLY A 27 -4.41 17.32 -9.31
CA GLY A 27 -3.89 18.27 -8.32
C GLY A 27 -4.30 17.98 -6.86
N GLN A 28 -5.03 16.88 -6.59
CA GLN A 28 -5.39 16.47 -5.23
C GLN A 28 -4.58 15.26 -4.78
N ALA A 29 -4.23 15.21 -3.48
CA ALA A 29 -3.58 14.04 -2.91
C ALA A 29 -4.53 12.85 -2.84
N VAL A 30 -4.10 11.72 -3.39
CA VAL A 30 -4.91 10.49 -3.44
C VAL A 30 -4.24 9.30 -2.76
N GLU A 31 -2.94 9.39 -2.48
CA GLU A 31 -2.19 8.37 -1.75
C GLU A 31 -1.05 9.04 -0.98
N TYR A 32 -0.85 8.61 0.26
CA TYR A 32 0.27 9.03 1.11
C TYR A 32 0.96 7.81 1.67
N VAL A 33 2.29 7.76 1.53
CA VAL A 33 3.15 6.73 2.11
C VAL A 33 4.17 7.43 3.01
N PRO A 34 3.98 7.40 4.33
CA PRO A 34 4.94 7.98 5.25
C PRO A 34 6.22 7.14 5.28
N ASP A 35 7.35 7.81 5.51
CA ASP A 35 8.65 7.23 5.85
C ASP A 35 9.01 5.95 5.06
N TRP A 36 8.97 6.04 3.72
CA TRP A 36 9.23 4.88 2.85
C TRP A 36 10.65 4.33 3.00
N GLN A 37 11.58 5.15 3.52
CA GLN A 37 12.98 4.76 3.72
C GLN A 37 13.19 3.90 4.96
N ASN A 38 12.43 4.16 6.02
CA ASN A 38 12.52 3.41 7.28
C ASN A 38 11.38 2.41 7.45
N ALA A 39 10.68 2.13 6.37
CA ALA A 39 9.38 1.52 6.44
C ALA A 39 9.39 0.13 7.07
N ASP A 40 8.30 -0.09 7.80
CA ASP A 40 7.87 -1.33 8.40
C ASP A 40 8.14 -2.54 7.51
N LEU A 41 8.35 -3.66 8.17
CA LEU A 41 8.44 -4.97 7.57
C LEU A 41 7.32 -5.23 6.52
N TYR A 42 7.69 -5.38 5.26
CA TYR A 42 6.76 -5.57 4.13
C TYR A 42 6.45 -7.02 3.85
N LYS A 43 5.28 -7.26 3.23
CA LYS A 43 4.96 -8.56 2.64
C LYS A 43 6.09 -8.99 1.71
N HIS A 44 6.51 -10.25 1.86
CA HIS A 44 7.62 -10.90 1.18
C HIS A 44 9.03 -10.43 1.55
N ASP A 45 9.19 -9.55 2.55
CA ASP A 45 10.53 -9.33 3.12
C ASP A 45 11.08 -10.64 3.66
N LEU A 46 12.37 -10.88 3.39
CA LEU A 46 13.09 -12.04 3.92
C LEU A 46 13.73 -11.65 5.23
N LEU A 47 13.38 -12.40 6.27
CA LEU A 47 13.90 -12.22 7.61
C LEU A 47 14.60 -13.48 8.08
N LEU A 48 15.51 -13.30 9.01
CA LEU A 48 16.05 -14.34 9.85
C LEU A 48 15.40 -14.23 11.21
N GLY A 49 14.57 -15.21 11.56
CA GLY A 49 13.90 -15.26 12.85
C GLY A 49 14.43 -16.39 13.73
N VAL A 50 14.00 -16.38 15.00
CA VAL A 50 14.32 -17.42 15.98
C VAL A 50 13.03 -18.04 16.47
N VAL A 51 12.93 -19.37 16.42
CA VAL A 51 11.72 -20.09 16.86
C VAL A 51 11.58 -19.97 18.37
N THR A 52 10.50 -19.35 18.85
CA THR A 52 10.29 -19.10 20.27
C THR A 52 9.48 -20.21 20.94
N ARG A 53 8.41 -20.68 20.28
CA ARG A 53 7.53 -21.73 20.82
C ARG A 53 6.75 -22.48 19.75
N HIS A 54 6.36 -23.71 20.06
CA HIS A 54 5.47 -24.51 19.23
C HIS A 54 4.00 -24.25 19.58
N VAL A 55 3.14 -24.16 18.57
CA VAL A 55 1.69 -23.97 18.73
C VAL A 55 0.91 -24.94 17.83
N PRO A 56 0.88 -26.25 18.16
CA PRO A 56 0.27 -27.27 17.31
C PRO A 56 -1.23 -27.04 17.06
N HIS A 57 -1.94 -26.45 18.03
CA HIS A 57 -3.36 -26.10 17.91
C HIS A 57 -3.64 -25.02 16.85
N LEU A 58 -2.64 -24.21 16.49
CA LEU A 58 -2.69 -23.26 15.37
C LEU A 58 -1.98 -23.80 14.10
N GLY A 59 -1.51 -25.04 14.14
CA GLY A 59 -0.79 -25.69 13.04
C GLY A 59 0.53 -24.99 12.71
N GLY A 60 1.30 -24.55 13.71
CA GLY A 60 2.51 -23.77 13.45
C GLY A 60 3.45 -23.56 14.64
N VAL A 61 4.37 -22.63 14.45
CA VAL A 61 5.35 -22.17 15.46
C VAL A 61 5.37 -20.65 15.49
N PHE A 62 5.64 -20.08 16.65
CA PHE A 62 5.95 -18.66 16.78
C PHE A 62 7.43 -18.43 16.56
N VAL A 63 7.74 -17.32 15.89
CA VAL A 63 9.09 -16.94 15.50
C VAL A 63 9.29 -15.48 15.88
N ASP A 64 10.29 -15.21 16.71
CA ASP A 64 10.77 -13.86 16.99
C ASP A 64 11.45 -13.31 15.73
N ILE A 65 11.01 -12.13 15.33
CA ILE A 65 11.46 -11.39 14.15
C ILE A 65 11.93 -9.98 14.49
N GLY A 66 12.06 -9.65 15.77
CA GLY A 66 12.52 -8.34 16.25
C GLY A 66 11.41 -7.28 16.31
N LEU A 67 10.15 -7.70 16.38
CA LEU A 67 8.99 -6.83 16.63
C LEU A 67 8.45 -7.06 18.05
N ASP A 68 7.51 -6.22 18.49
CA ASP A 68 6.85 -6.35 19.79
C ASP A 68 6.07 -7.66 19.96
N HIS A 69 5.67 -8.28 18.84
CA HIS A 69 4.92 -9.54 18.82
C HIS A 69 5.54 -10.56 17.85
N ASP A 70 5.73 -11.79 18.33
CA ASP A 70 6.20 -12.92 17.53
C ASP A 70 5.29 -13.18 16.32
N GLY A 71 5.90 -13.48 15.17
CA GLY A 71 5.17 -13.88 13.99
C GLY A 71 4.75 -15.36 14.02
N LEU A 72 3.57 -15.67 13.48
CA LEU A 72 3.08 -17.05 13.38
C LEU A 72 3.50 -17.65 12.04
N LEU A 73 4.36 -18.67 12.08
CA LEU A 73 4.71 -19.50 10.93
C LEU A 73 3.82 -20.75 10.92
N HIS A 74 2.89 -20.82 9.96
CA HIS A 74 2.13 -22.04 9.71
C HIS A 74 2.99 -23.09 9.02
N LEU A 75 2.93 -24.32 9.53
CA LEU A 75 3.58 -25.48 8.94
C LEU A 75 2.54 -26.32 8.20
N LYS A 76 2.89 -26.83 7.03
CA LYS A 76 2.10 -27.89 6.40
C LYS A 76 2.39 -29.21 7.09
N ASN A 77 1.48 -30.18 6.97
CA ASN A 77 1.59 -31.48 7.65
C ASN A 77 2.89 -32.26 7.33
N GLU A 78 3.53 -31.96 6.19
CA GLU A 78 4.77 -32.60 5.74
C GLU A 78 6.02 -31.77 6.08
N ASP A 79 5.87 -30.53 6.54
CA ASP A 79 7.00 -29.66 6.83
C ASP A 79 7.70 -30.11 8.12
N PRO A 80 9.04 -30.18 8.15
CA PRO A 80 9.76 -30.49 9.38
C PRO A 80 9.51 -29.39 10.43
N VAL A 81 9.19 -29.79 11.66
CA VAL A 81 8.96 -28.86 12.76
C VAL A 81 10.30 -28.31 13.27
N PRO A 82 10.57 -27.00 13.17
CA PRO A 82 11.82 -26.42 13.64
C PRO A 82 11.97 -26.55 15.16
N SER A 83 13.21 -26.72 15.63
CA SER A 83 13.49 -26.75 17.08
C SER A 83 13.38 -25.34 17.69
N ILE A 84 12.94 -25.26 18.95
CA ILE A 84 12.94 -24.00 19.70
C ILE A 84 14.39 -23.49 19.81
N GLY A 85 14.59 -22.19 19.57
CA GLY A 85 15.89 -21.53 19.53
C GLY A 85 16.63 -21.66 18.18
N SER A 86 16.12 -22.47 17.25
CA SER A 86 16.71 -22.56 15.90
C SER A 86 16.43 -21.30 15.08
N ARG A 87 17.39 -20.95 14.21
CA ARG A 87 17.27 -19.85 13.25
C ARG A 87 16.53 -20.35 12.01
N VAL A 88 15.59 -19.55 11.51
CA VAL A 88 14.79 -19.88 10.32
C VAL A 88 14.73 -18.69 9.38
N ILE A 89 14.95 -18.94 8.08
CA ILE A 89 14.70 -17.94 7.04
C ILE A 89 13.21 -17.99 6.72
N ILE A 90 12.55 -16.84 6.87
CA ILE A 90 11.10 -16.73 6.70
C ILE A 90 10.77 -15.50 5.86
N THR A 91 9.57 -15.49 5.30
CA THR A 91 8.99 -14.33 4.63
C THR A 91 7.72 -13.88 5.32
N ILE A 92 7.43 -12.59 5.21
CA ILE A 92 6.17 -12.04 5.70
C ILE A 92 5.08 -12.36 4.69
N LYS A 93 4.14 -13.22 5.08
CA LYS A 93 2.95 -13.49 4.27
C LYS A 93 1.91 -12.38 4.43
N ARG A 94 1.81 -11.81 5.64
CA ARG A 94 0.82 -10.80 6.03
C ARG A 94 1.28 -10.07 7.29
N VAL A 95 1.18 -8.73 7.31
CA VAL A 95 1.43 -7.93 8.51
C VAL A 95 0.09 -7.70 9.24
N ALA A 96 0.08 -7.83 10.57
CA ALA A 96 -1.14 -7.83 11.38
C ALA A 96 -1.81 -6.45 11.50
N GLU A 97 -1.01 -5.37 11.53
CA GLU A 97 -1.50 -3.99 11.61
C GLU A 97 -2.47 -3.62 10.46
N HIS A 98 -2.26 -4.19 9.27
CA HIS A 98 -3.13 -3.99 8.10
C HIS A 98 -4.57 -4.52 8.27
N PHE A 99 -4.87 -5.23 9.36
CA PHE A 99 -6.20 -5.75 9.70
C PHE A 99 -6.78 -5.12 10.97
N GLY A 100 -6.15 -4.09 11.53
CA GLY A 100 -6.59 -3.47 12.79
C GLY A 100 -6.38 -4.34 14.03
N LEU A 101 -5.61 -5.43 13.90
CA LEU A 101 -5.29 -6.37 14.98
C LEU A 101 -3.95 -5.99 15.62
N ALA A 102 -3.91 -4.86 16.33
CA ALA A 102 -2.69 -4.30 16.91
C ALA A 102 -1.97 -5.29 17.85
N ASP A 103 -2.71 -6.17 18.54
CA ASP A 103 -2.16 -7.09 19.55
C ASP A 103 -1.64 -8.42 18.98
N LYS A 104 -1.51 -8.56 17.65
CA LYS A 104 -1.05 -9.81 17.01
C LYS A 104 0.22 -9.58 16.20
N GLY A 105 1.12 -10.56 16.25
CA GLY A 105 2.27 -10.59 15.35
C GLY A 105 1.90 -10.99 13.91
N PRO A 106 2.79 -10.75 12.94
CA PRO A 106 2.54 -11.02 11.52
C PRO A 106 2.40 -12.52 11.22
N ILE A 107 1.76 -12.85 10.09
CA ILE A 107 1.74 -14.23 9.57
C ILE A 107 2.96 -14.40 8.66
N LEU A 108 3.71 -15.45 8.93
CA LEU A 108 4.96 -15.79 8.25
C LEU A 108 4.77 -16.98 7.31
N SER A 109 5.76 -17.18 6.44
CA SER A 109 5.82 -18.27 5.47
C SER A 109 7.25 -18.72 5.27
N SER A 110 7.49 -20.02 5.17
CA SER A 110 8.77 -20.61 4.75
C SER A 110 8.98 -20.52 3.23
N ILE A 111 7.92 -20.25 2.46
CA ILE A 111 8.01 -20.06 1.02
C ILE A 111 8.70 -18.73 0.74
N ILE A 112 9.90 -18.82 0.17
CA ILE A 112 10.72 -17.69 -0.27
C ILE A 112 10.30 -17.27 -1.67
N VAL A 113 10.13 -15.97 -1.87
CA VAL A 113 9.82 -15.36 -3.16
C VAL A 113 10.73 -14.16 -3.36
N LEU A 114 11.56 -14.20 -4.39
CA LEU A 114 12.36 -13.05 -4.83
C LEU A 114 11.81 -12.59 -6.18
N ALA A 115 11.28 -11.38 -6.24
CA ALA A 115 10.78 -10.82 -7.49
C ALA A 115 11.84 -9.91 -8.11
N GLY A 116 12.15 -10.15 -9.38
CA GLY A 116 12.88 -9.24 -10.25
C GLY A 116 11.94 -8.52 -11.20
N ARG A 117 12.50 -7.84 -12.21
CA ARG A 117 11.71 -7.09 -13.20
C ARG A 117 10.93 -8.02 -14.14
N TYR A 118 11.55 -9.11 -14.56
CA TYR A 118 11.05 -10.03 -15.58
C TYR A 118 10.76 -11.43 -15.04
N ALA A 119 11.43 -11.83 -13.96
CA ALA A 119 11.32 -13.13 -13.33
C ALA A 119 10.84 -13.03 -11.88
N VAL A 120 10.23 -14.11 -11.40
CA VAL A 120 10.01 -14.36 -9.97
C VAL A 120 10.70 -15.67 -9.63
N TYR A 121 11.74 -15.58 -8.82
CA TYR A 121 12.50 -16.71 -8.32
C TYR A 121 11.86 -17.27 -7.06
N ARG A 122 11.71 -18.59 -7.03
CA ARG A 122 11.17 -19.36 -5.91
C ARG A 122 12.06 -20.59 -5.74
N PRO A 123 12.88 -20.67 -4.69
CA PRO A 123 13.74 -21.84 -4.46
C PRO A 123 12.92 -23.13 -4.55
N GLU A 124 13.48 -24.14 -5.21
CA GLU A 124 12.87 -25.49 -5.39
C GLU A 124 11.54 -25.52 -6.16
N GLN A 125 11.11 -24.39 -6.74
CA GLN A 125 9.92 -24.30 -7.56
C GLN A 125 10.25 -23.75 -8.94
N LYS A 126 9.36 -24.00 -9.91
CA LYS A 126 9.49 -23.40 -11.24
C LYS A 126 9.42 -21.86 -11.12
N PRO A 127 10.39 -21.11 -11.67
CA PRO A 127 10.33 -19.65 -11.68
C PRO A 127 9.15 -19.18 -12.55
N LEU A 128 8.61 -18.01 -12.23
CA LEU A 128 7.49 -17.42 -12.96
C LEU A 128 7.97 -16.26 -13.84
N ARG A 129 7.36 -16.13 -15.02
CA ARG A 129 7.51 -14.95 -15.87
C ARG A 129 6.56 -13.85 -15.41
N ARG A 130 7.04 -12.62 -15.39
CA ARG A 130 6.21 -11.45 -15.15
C ARG A 130 5.53 -10.99 -16.44
N SER A 131 4.39 -10.31 -16.30
CA SER A 131 3.57 -9.84 -17.42
C SER A 131 4.29 -8.86 -18.35
N LEU A 132 5.32 -8.17 -17.86
CA LEU A 132 6.15 -7.25 -18.65
C LEU A 132 6.81 -7.91 -19.87
N LEU A 133 6.99 -9.23 -19.85
CA LEU A 133 7.56 -9.98 -20.98
C LEU A 133 6.55 -10.28 -22.10
N ALA A 134 5.24 -10.11 -21.87
CA ALA A 134 4.21 -10.55 -22.80
C ALA A 134 4.17 -9.74 -24.11
N GLU A 135 4.66 -8.50 -24.08
CA GLU A 135 4.65 -7.57 -25.22
C GLU A 135 5.97 -7.56 -26.00
N LEU A 136 6.98 -8.32 -25.55
CA LEU A 136 8.32 -8.33 -26.14
C LEU A 136 8.48 -9.47 -27.17
N PRO A 137 9.39 -9.30 -28.16
CA PRO A 137 9.78 -10.38 -29.05
C PRO A 137 10.24 -11.63 -28.27
N PRO A 138 9.86 -12.86 -28.66
CA PRO A 138 10.14 -14.07 -27.86
C PRO A 138 11.61 -14.26 -27.49
N THR A 139 12.53 -14.00 -28.41
CA THR A 139 13.98 -14.15 -28.18
C THR A 139 14.50 -13.14 -27.16
N GLU A 140 14.02 -11.90 -27.22
CA GLU A 140 14.38 -10.84 -26.29
C GLU A 140 13.79 -11.13 -24.90
N ALA A 141 12.51 -11.52 -24.86
CA ALA A 141 11.83 -11.91 -23.63
C ALA A 141 12.55 -13.07 -22.92
N GLU A 142 13.05 -14.05 -23.67
CA GLU A 142 13.83 -15.17 -23.13
C GLU A 142 15.15 -14.73 -22.53
N SER A 143 15.87 -13.86 -23.24
CA SER A 143 17.15 -13.34 -22.81
C SER A 143 17.01 -12.53 -21.50
N LEU A 144 16.05 -11.60 -21.47
CA LEU A 144 15.77 -10.77 -20.30
C LEU A 144 15.29 -11.58 -19.10
N PHE A 145 14.42 -12.57 -19.33
CA PHE A 145 13.98 -13.49 -18.27
C PHE A 145 15.15 -14.26 -17.66
N THR A 146 16.03 -14.81 -18.51
CA THR A 146 17.17 -15.63 -18.06
C THR A 146 18.17 -14.79 -17.28
N GLN A 147 18.51 -13.60 -17.77
CA GLN A 147 19.43 -12.69 -17.09
C GLN A 147 18.91 -12.25 -15.72
N ASP A 148 17.62 -11.89 -15.63
CA ASP A 148 17.00 -11.50 -14.37
C ASP A 148 16.92 -12.68 -13.38
N LEU A 149 16.59 -13.88 -13.87
CA LEU A 149 16.60 -15.10 -13.05
C LEU A 149 17.99 -15.39 -12.47
N GLU A 150 19.05 -15.31 -13.28
CA GLU A 150 20.44 -15.50 -12.81
C GLU A 150 20.83 -14.49 -11.73
N GLN A 151 20.38 -13.24 -11.85
CA GLN A 151 20.63 -12.20 -10.83
C GLN A 151 19.90 -12.53 -9.52
N LEU A 152 18.64 -12.97 -9.61
CA LEU A 152 17.84 -13.37 -8.44
C LEU A 152 18.44 -14.59 -7.74
N GLU A 153 18.94 -15.58 -8.49
CA GLU A 153 19.63 -16.75 -7.94
C GLU A 153 20.92 -16.36 -7.21
N LYS A 154 21.76 -15.51 -7.82
CA LYS A 154 22.97 -14.98 -7.17
C LYS A 154 22.63 -14.23 -5.89
N ARG A 155 21.59 -13.39 -5.93
CA ARG A 155 21.09 -12.65 -4.75
C ARG A 155 20.60 -13.61 -3.66
N PHE A 156 19.90 -14.68 -4.01
CA PHE A 156 19.45 -15.68 -3.05
C PHE A 156 20.62 -16.37 -2.34
N VAL A 157 21.65 -16.77 -3.08
CA VAL A 157 22.87 -17.36 -2.50
C VAL A 157 23.53 -16.41 -1.50
N GLN A 158 23.66 -15.13 -1.86
CA GLN A 158 24.18 -14.11 -0.94
C GLN A 158 23.33 -13.97 0.33
N ILE A 159 22.00 -14.03 0.19
CA ILE A 159 21.08 -13.97 1.32
C ILE A 159 21.30 -15.18 2.25
N VAL A 160 21.37 -16.39 1.71
CA VAL A 160 21.63 -17.61 2.50
C VAL A 160 22.97 -17.52 3.23
N ILE A 161 24.04 -17.12 2.54
CA ILE A 161 25.37 -16.92 3.15
C ILE A 161 25.31 -15.88 4.28
N SER A 162 24.59 -14.78 4.06
CA SER A 162 24.43 -13.77 5.09
C SER A 162 23.62 -14.28 6.28
N ALA A 163 22.64 -15.16 6.07
CA ALA A 163 21.83 -15.74 7.13
C ALA A 163 22.64 -16.62 8.10
N ASP A 164 23.72 -17.24 7.63
CA ASP A 164 24.57 -18.11 8.45
C ASP A 164 25.34 -17.33 9.53
N SER A 165 25.56 -16.03 9.35
CA SER A 165 26.37 -15.19 10.25
C SER A 165 25.56 -14.04 10.87
N GLY A 166 26.13 -13.37 11.88
CA GLY A 166 25.53 -12.20 12.52
C GLY A 166 24.34 -12.49 13.47
N PRO A 167 23.79 -11.44 14.10
CA PRO A 167 22.70 -11.58 15.07
C PRO A 167 21.37 -11.98 14.40
N ALA A 168 20.51 -12.65 15.15
CA ALA A 168 19.10 -12.88 14.83
C ALA A 168 18.27 -12.47 16.06
N PRO A 169 17.06 -11.93 15.88
CA PRO A 169 16.37 -11.72 14.60
C PRO A 169 16.87 -10.51 13.80
N ARG A 170 16.73 -10.55 12.47
CA ARG A 170 17.02 -9.39 11.59
C ARG A 170 16.41 -9.53 10.19
N ARG A 171 16.27 -8.41 9.48
CA ARG A 171 15.94 -8.40 8.04
C ARG A 171 17.17 -8.82 7.21
N LEU A 172 16.99 -9.81 6.33
CA LEU A 172 18.02 -10.29 5.40
C LEU A 172 17.93 -9.59 4.06
N ALA A 173 16.71 -9.42 3.54
CA ALA A 173 16.48 -8.69 2.30
C ALA A 173 15.10 -8.04 2.29
N ALA A 174 15.06 -6.81 1.81
CA ALA A 174 13.82 -6.19 1.38
C ALA A 174 13.27 -6.91 0.14
N PHE A 175 11.96 -7.17 0.09
CA PHE A 175 11.32 -7.71 -1.11
C PHE A 175 11.55 -6.81 -2.33
N GLY A 176 11.59 -5.50 -2.10
CA GLY A 176 11.99 -4.47 -3.06
C GLY A 176 12.19 -3.15 -2.33
N ASP A 177 12.74 -2.15 -3.01
CA ASP A 177 12.70 -0.79 -2.46
C ASP A 177 11.22 -0.33 -2.47
N PRO A 178 10.64 0.08 -1.34
CA PRO A 178 9.24 0.49 -1.26
C PRO A 178 8.89 1.58 -2.28
N LEU A 179 9.85 2.47 -2.56
CA LEU A 179 9.72 3.49 -3.59
C LEU A 179 9.52 2.86 -4.96
N LEU A 180 10.32 1.86 -5.33
CA LEU A 180 10.24 1.20 -6.63
C LEU A 180 8.91 0.43 -6.78
N VAL A 181 8.45 -0.25 -5.73
CA VAL A 181 7.15 -0.93 -5.74
C VAL A 181 6.01 0.07 -5.99
N ARG A 182 6.10 1.28 -5.42
CA ARG A 182 5.12 2.34 -5.64
C ARG A 182 5.25 2.96 -7.04
N LEU A 183 6.46 3.31 -7.48
CA LEU A 183 6.74 3.86 -8.81
C LEU A 183 6.26 2.92 -9.93
N GLN A 184 6.56 1.63 -9.84
CA GLN A 184 6.12 0.61 -10.80
C GLN A 184 4.60 0.52 -10.89
N ALA A 185 3.87 0.72 -9.79
CA ALA A 185 2.42 0.67 -9.78
C ALA A 185 1.78 1.84 -10.54
N PHE A 186 2.51 2.95 -10.71
CA PHE A 186 2.03 4.15 -11.39
C PHE A 186 2.70 4.39 -12.75
N ALA A 187 3.70 3.59 -13.11
CA ALA A 187 4.57 3.79 -14.27
C ALA A 187 3.81 4.15 -15.56
N THR A 188 2.68 3.49 -15.85
CA THR A 188 1.90 3.70 -17.08
C THR A 188 0.98 4.92 -17.06
N ARG A 189 0.77 5.52 -15.88
CA ARG A 189 -0.15 6.66 -15.66
C ARG A 189 0.58 7.92 -15.21
N LEU A 190 1.86 7.83 -14.87
CA LEU A 190 2.64 8.87 -14.22
C LEU A 190 3.14 9.90 -15.25
N LYS A 191 2.83 11.18 -15.04
CA LYS A 191 3.32 12.29 -15.90
C LYS A 191 4.62 12.90 -15.41
N SER A 192 4.91 12.86 -14.11
CA SER A 192 6.08 13.51 -13.52
C SER A 192 6.43 12.89 -12.16
N ILE A 193 7.72 12.89 -11.83
CA ILE A 193 8.26 12.56 -10.50
C ILE A 193 9.03 13.79 -10.01
N GLN A 194 8.64 14.38 -8.89
CA GLN A 194 9.37 15.49 -8.27
C GLN A 194 9.95 15.04 -6.93
N VAL A 195 11.23 15.34 -6.72
CA VAL A 195 11.98 14.91 -5.54
C VAL A 195 12.60 16.11 -4.87
N GLU A 196 12.42 16.21 -3.56
CA GLU A 196 13.06 17.21 -2.71
C GLU A 196 14.35 16.64 -2.11
N GLY A 197 15.42 17.45 -2.11
CA GLY A 197 16.73 17.04 -1.60
C GLY A 197 17.59 16.29 -2.62
N ILE A 198 18.87 16.66 -2.68
CA ILE A 198 19.84 16.08 -3.63
C ILE A 198 20.10 14.60 -3.32
N ASP A 199 20.24 14.23 -2.05
CA ASP A 199 20.51 12.84 -1.65
C ASP A 199 19.37 11.90 -2.04
N SER A 200 18.12 12.32 -1.79
CA SER A 200 16.92 11.61 -2.24
C SER A 200 16.87 11.50 -3.75
N TYR A 201 17.17 12.57 -4.49
CA TYR A 201 17.21 12.53 -5.95
C TYR A 201 18.23 11.51 -6.47
N ILE A 202 19.46 11.52 -5.95
CA ILE A 202 20.53 10.59 -6.34
C ILE A 202 20.08 9.14 -6.08
N ARG A 203 19.50 8.87 -4.91
CA ARG A 203 18.98 7.54 -4.56
C ARG A 203 17.88 7.09 -5.53
N VAL A 204 16.89 7.95 -5.80
CA VAL A 204 15.78 7.66 -6.72
C VAL A 204 16.32 7.42 -8.14
N GLU A 205 17.25 8.24 -8.61
CA GLU A 205 17.88 8.10 -9.91
C GLU A 205 18.60 6.75 -10.06
N GLN A 206 19.38 6.35 -9.05
CA GLN A 206 20.07 5.05 -9.05
C GLN A 206 19.09 3.88 -9.14
N LEU A 207 18.00 3.92 -8.36
CA LEU A 207 16.95 2.91 -8.38
C LEU A 207 16.24 2.84 -9.73
N LEU A 208 15.88 3.99 -10.31
CA LEU A 208 15.27 4.06 -11.63
C LEU A 208 16.21 3.53 -12.72
N ARG A 209 17.49 3.89 -12.71
CA ARG A 209 18.49 3.37 -13.67
C ARG A 209 18.62 1.85 -13.59
N ALA A 210 18.59 1.28 -12.39
CA ALA A 210 18.74 -0.16 -12.20
C ALA A 210 17.49 -0.95 -12.63
N GLU A 211 16.30 -0.48 -12.24
CA GLU A 211 15.08 -1.31 -12.36
C GLU A 211 14.02 -0.76 -13.33
N THR A 212 13.91 0.56 -13.50
CA THR A 212 12.83 1.20 -14.28
C THR A 212 13.31 2.43 -15.07
N PRO A 213 14.26 2.26 -16.02
CA PRO A 213 14.90 3.36 -16.74
C PRO A 213 13.92 4.18 -17.59
N ASP A 214 12.78 3.60 -17.98
CA ASP A 214 11.73 4.26 -18.74
C ASP A 214 11.09 5.43 -17.98
N LEU A 215 11.21 5.46 -16.65
CA LEU A 215 10.70 6.55 -15.80
C LEU A 215 11.73 7.67 -15.57
N LEU A 216 13.00 7.48 -15.95
CA LEU A 216 14.05 8.49 -15.77
C LEU A 216 13.71 9.84 -16.43
N PRO A 217 13.10 9.91 -17.63
CA PRO A 217 12.73 11.19 -18.23
C PRO A 217 11.69 11.98 -17.41
N LEU A 218 10.96 11.32 -16.50
CA LEU A 218 9.96 11.94 -15.65
C LEU A 218 10.55 12.51 -14.35
N LEU A 219 11.78 12.12 -13.99
CA LEU A 219 12.43 12.47 -12.73
C LEU A 219 12.98 13.90 -12.75
N LYS A 220 12.52 14.73 -11.81
CA LYS A 220 12.92 16.13 -11.64
C LYS A 220 13.29 16.42 -10.20
N LEU A 221 14.43 17.09 -10.00
CA LEU A 221 14.81 17.65 -8.71
C LEU A 221 14.01 18.93 -8.47
N HIS A 222 13.38 19.02 -7.30
CA HIS A 222 12.76 20.26 -6.85
C HIS A 222 13.82 21.28 -6.45
N PRO A 223 13.75 22.54 -6.91
CA PRO A 223 14.78 23.52 -6.61
C PRO A 223 14.79 23.92 -5.13
N GLN A 224 15.94 23.72 -4.46
CA GLN A 224 16.15 24.04 -3.04
C GLN A 224 16.08 25.54 -2.67
N HIS A 225 16.03 26.43 -3.66
CA HIS A 225 16.00 27.89 -3.43
C HIS A 225 14.58 28.45 -3.25
N LEU A 226 13.56 27.60 -3.29
CA LEU A 226 12.18 27.98 -3.01
C LEU A 226 11.97 27.93 -1.49
N GLU A 227 11.35 28.97 -0.91
CA GLU A 227 11.06 29.03 0.53
C GLU A 227 10.01 27.99 0.97
N GLN A 228 9.20 27.49 0.04
CA GLN A 228 8.15 26.51 0.29
C GLN A 228 8.61 25.10 -0.10
N GLY A 229 8.49 24.16 0.82
CA GLY A 229 8.72 22.73 0.54
C GLY A 229 7.69 22.16 -0.43
N LEU A 230 7.98 20.99 -1.04
CA LEU A 230 7.13 20.47 -2.11
C LEU A 230 5.69 20.18 -1.66
N ALA A 231 5.54 19.70 -0.43
CA ALA A 231 4.22 19.40 0.13
C ALA A 231 3.41 20.69 0.33
N GLU A 232 4.05 21.78 0.75
CA GLU A 232 3.39 23.09 0.93
C GLU A 232 2.91 23.68 -0.39
N LEU A 233 3.70 23.55 -1.46
CA LEU A 233 3.32 23.97 -2.81
C LEU A 233 2.06 23.28 -3.32
N HIS A 234 1.76 22.08 -2.81
CA HIS A 234 0.56 21.32 -3.13
C HIS A 234 -0.55 21.47 -2.09
N GLY A 235 -0.44 22.42 -1.15
CA GLY A 235 -1.44 22.69 -0.12
C GLY A 235 -1.46 21.65 1.00
N LEU A 236 -0.35 20.96 1.23
CA LEU A 236 -0.22 19.82 2.14
C LEU A 236 0.90 20.02 3.19
N PRO A 237 0.90 21.13 3.96
CA PRO A 237 1.99 21.44 4.88
C PRO A 237 2.16 20.42 6.02
N ASP A 238 1.08 19.75 6.44
CA ASP A 238 1.11 18.71 7.47
C ASP A 238 0.31 17.48 7.04
N MET A 239 0.99 16.56 6.37
CA MET A 239 0.39 15.33 5.82
C MET A 239 -0.06 14.36 6.90
N ALA A 240 0.69 14.25 8.00
CA ALA A 240 0.34 13.38 9.11
C ALA A 240 -0.99 13.82 9.71
N ARG A 241 -1.14 15.14 9.95
CA ARG A 241 -2.40 15.71 10.39
C ARG A 241 -3.50 15.50 9.35
N ALA A 242 -3.26 15.81 8.09
CA ALA A 242 -4.27 15.69 7.02
C ALA A 242 -4.85 14.27 6.89
N VAL A 243 -4.02 13.24 7.05
CA VAL A 243 -4.45 11.83 7.00
C VAL A 243 -5.21 11.43 8.26
N SER A 244 -4.83 11.97 9.42
CA SER A 244 -5.48 11.70 10.71
C SER A 244 -6.75 12.52 10.96
N GLU A 245 -7.01 13.55 10.15
CA GLU A 245 -8.08 14.53 10.38
C GLU A 245 -9.44 13.84 10.45
N ARG A 246 -10.16 13.99 11.57
CA ARG A 246 -11.43 13.25 11.79
C ARG A 246 -12.54 13.72 10.85
N VAL A 247 -12.55 15.01 10.50
CA VAL A 247 -13.62 15.64 9.71
C VAL A 247 -13.06 16.19 8.39
N VAL A 248 -13.68 15.83 7.27
CA VAL A 248 -13.29 16.29 5.94
C VAL A 248 -14.43 17.09 5.32
N SER A 249 -14.17 18.33 4.90
CA SER A 249 -15.17 19.16 4.23
C SER A 249 -15.43 18.72 2.79
N LEU A 250 -16.69 18.78 2.38
CA LEU A 250 -17.11 18.58 0.99
C LEU A 250 -17.20 19.94 0.27
N PRO A 251 -17.00 19.99 -1.07
CA PRO A 251 -17.09 21.23 -1.86
C PRO A 251 -18.40 22.01 -1.68
N CYS A 252 -19.52 21.30 -1.53
CA CYS A 252 -20.82 21.91 -1.29
C CYS A 252 -21.00 22.53 0.12
N GLY A 253 -20.06 22.33 1.04
CA GLY A 253 -20.15 22.76 2.44
C GLY A 253 -20.69 21.71 3.40
N GLY A 254 -20.91 20.48 2.93
CA GLY A 254 -21.11 19.30 3.79
C GLY A 254 -19.80 18.80 4.40
N SER A 255 -19.85 17.67 5.11
CA SER A 255 -18.66 17.06 5.68
C SER A 255 -18.80 15.55 5.87
N LEU A 256 -17.65 14.87 5.87
CA LEU A 256 -17.49 13.47 6.24
C LEU A 256 -16.83 13.38 7.62
N THR A 257 -17.32 12.48 8.46
CA THR A 257 -16.70 12.15 9.76
C THR A 257 -16.19 10.73 9.73
N PHE A 258 -14.91 10.52 10.04
CA PHE A 258 -14.27 9.20 10.03
C PHE A 258 -14.00 8.71 11.45
N ASP A 259 -14.60 7.59 11.83
CA ASP A 259 -14.38 6.95 13.12
C ASP A 259 -13.82 5.54 12.93
N ARG A 260 -12.89 5.16 13.82
CA ARG A 260 -12.33 3.81 13.89
C ARG A 260 -12.83 3.12 15.15
N THR A 261 -13.33 1.91 14.98
CA THR A 261 -13.66 0.99 16.08
C THR A 261 -12.64 -0.15 16.11
N GLU A 262 -12.81 -1.10 17.03
CA GLU A 262 -11.97 -2.30 17.08
C GLU A 262 -12.05 -3.14 15.80
N ALA A 263 -13.25 -3.32 15.26
CA ALA A 263 -13.50 -4.25 14.16
C ALA A 263 -13.64 -3.57 12.78
N MET A 264 -14.00 -2.29 12.75
CA MET A 264 -14.39 -1.61 11.51
C MET A 264 -14.21 -0.09 11.54
N HIS A 265 -14.29 0.51 10.35
CA HIS A 265 -14.37 1.95 10.15
C HIS A 265 -15.81 2.38 9.89
N VAL A 266 -16.21 3.52 10.45
CA VAL A 266 -17.53 4.13 10.26
C VAL A 266 -17.33 5.51 9.65
N ILE A 267 -18.09 5.81 8.61
CA ILE A 267 -18.04 7.08 7.89
C ILE A 267 -19.44 7.69 7.91
N ASP A 268 -19.58 8.86 8.51
CA ASP A 268 -20.86 9.59 8.63
C ASP A 268 -20.87 10.82 7.70
N VAL A 269 -22.00 11.06 7.03
CA VAL A 269 -22.15 12.15 6.04
C VAL A 269 -23.12 13.21 6.54
N ASN A 270 -22.62 14.45 6.63
CA ASN A 270 -23.38 15.61 7.05
C ASN A 270 -23.56 16.62 5.91
N SER A 271 -24.76 17.20 5.80
CA SER A 271 -25.06 18.23 4.80
C SER A 271 -24.43 19.58 5.12
N GLY A 272 -24.12 19.87 6.39
CA GLY A 272 -23.44 21.09 6.81
C GLY A 272 -24.12 22.36 6.27
N SER A 273 -23.35 23.21 5.59
CA SER A 273 -23.85 24.45 4.97
C SER A 273 -24.34 24.28 3.52
N CYS A 274 -24.38 23.05 2.99
CA CYS A 274 -24.88 22.78 1.64
C CYS A 274 -26.35 23.19 1.52
N ARG A 275 -26.70 23.82 0.39
CA ARG A 275 -28.07 24.29 0.11
C ARG A 275 -28.54 23.81 -1.24
N GLU A 276 -29.79 23.34 -1.26
CA GLU A 276 -30.52 22.95 -2.46
C GLU A 276 -32.00 23.30 -2.34
N SER A 277 -32.70 23.26 -3.46
CA SER A 277 -34.13 23.64 -3.56
C SER A 277 -35.09 22.73 -2.80
N SER A 278 -34.69 21.48 -2.52
CA SER A 278 -35.50 20.50 -1.77
C SER A 278 -34.63 19.58 -0.91
N PRO A 279 -35.17 18.95 0.15
CA PRO A 279 -34.43 17.99 0.96
C PRO A 279 -33.88 16.80 0.14
N THR A 280 -34.64 16.33 -0.85
CA THR A 280 -34.21 15.23 -1.72
C THR A 280 -33.04 15.65 -2.62
N ALA A 281 -33.13 16.84 -3.23
CA ALA A 281 -32.03 17.37 -4.05
C ALA A 281 -30.77 17.62 -3.21
N LEU A 282 -30.94 18.06 -1.96
CA LEU A 282 -29.85 18.24 -1.01
C LEU A 282 -29.15 16.91 -0.69
N ALA A 283 -29.93 15.88 -0.32
CA ALA A 283 -29.41 14.55 -0.06
C ALA A 283 -28.67 13.98 -1.27
N ASP A 284 -29.25 14.14 -2.47
CA ASP A 284 -28.64 13.65 -3.71
C ASP A 284 -27.29 14.31 -3.99
N ARG A 285 -27.21 15.64 -3.89
CA ARG A 285 -25.97 16.38 -4.12
C ARG A 285 -24.89 16.00 -3.10
N VAL A 286 -25.24 16.01 -1.81
CA VAL A 286 -24.28 15.71 -0.75
C VAL A 286 -23.79 14.27 -0.85
N ASN A 287 -24.68 13.30 -1.06
CA ASN A 287 -24.30 11.89 -1.19
C ASN A 287 -23.41 11.64 -2.41
N SER A 288 -23.70 12.26 -3.56
CA SER A 288 -22.84 12.14 -4.75
C SER A 288 -21.46 12.77 -4.57
N GLU A 289 -21.33 13.87 -3.82
CA GLU A 289 -20.01 14.43 -3.46
C GLU A 289 -19.30 13.55 -2.43
N ALA A 290 -20.05 13.03 -1.44
CA ALA A 290 -19.54 12.17 -0.39
C ALA A 290 -18.94 10.87 -0.94
N VAL A 291 -19.62 10.15 -1.83
CA VAL A 291 -19.09 8.88 -2.37
C VAL A 291 -17.76 9.05 -3.12
N LYS A 292 -17.59 10.17 -3.85
CA LYS A 292 -16.34 10.50 -4.55
C LYS A 292 -15.21 10.79 -3.56
N GLU A 293 -15.50 11.62 -2.55
CA GLU A 293 -14.52 11.99 -1.54
C GLU A 293 -14.16 10.80 -0.62
N ILE A 294 -15.13 9.95 -0.28
CA ILE A 294 -14.88 8.71 0.46
C ILE A 294 -13.90 7.82 -0.32
N ALA A 295 -14.15 7.57 -1.61
CA ALA A 295 -13.24 6.78 -2.44
C ALA A 295 -11.80 7.33 -2.43
N ARG A 296 -11.65 8.66 -2.49
CA ARG A 296 -10.34 9.32 -2.37
C ARG A 296 -9.71 9.10 -0.98
N GLN A 297 -10.49 9.31 0.08
CA GLN A 297 -10.02 9.19 1.47
C GLN A 297 -9.65 7.75 1.85
N LEU A 298 -10.36 6.74 1.34
CA LEU A 298 -10.00 5.33 1.52
C LEU A 298 -8.57 5.04 1.06
N ARG A 299 -8.18 5.61 -0.10
CA ARG A 299 -6.82 5.49 -0.64
C ARG A 299 -5.84 6.37 0.12
N PHE A 300 -6.18 7.64 0.33
CA PHE A 300 -5.32 8.64 0.95
C PHE A 300 -4.89 8.25 2.37
N ARG A 301 -5.83 7.70 3.15
CA ARG A 301 -5.59 7.22 4.52
C ARG A 301 -5.23 5.75 4.61
N ASN A 302 -5.23 5.04 3.47
CA ASN A 302 -5.07 3.60 3.40
C ASN A 302 -6.01 2.82 4.35
N LEU A 303 -7.29 3.20 4.42
CA LEU A 303 -8.27 2.50 5.28
C LEU A 303 -8.53 1.10 4.73
N SER A 304 -8.51 0.08 5.57
CA SER A 304 -8.72 -1.33 5.19
C SER A 304 -9.68 -2.02 6.16
N GLY A 305 -10.13 -3.22 5.78
CA GLY A 305 -11.06 -4.02 6.56
C GLY A 305 -12.52 -3.70 6.25
N MET A 306 -13.38 -3.87 7.25
CA MET A 306 -14.81 -3.58 7.16
C MET A 306 -15.04 -2.07 7.30
N ILE A 307 -15.87 -1.53 6.40
CA ILE A 307 -16.18 -0.10 6.34
C ILE A 307 -17.68 0.05 6.17
N ILE A 308 -18.29 0.87 7.02
CA ILE A 308 -19.71 1.21 6.98
C ILE A 308 -19.83 2.70 6.70
N ILE A 309 -20.67 3.05 5.72
CA ILE A 309 -20.92 4.42 5.32
C ILE A 309 -22.39 4.75 5.59
N ASP A 310 -22.63 5.74 6.45
CA ASP A 310 -23.94 6.31 6.74
C ASP A 310 -24.15 7.56 5.87
N LEU A 311 -24.76 7.36 4.70
CA LEU A 311 -25.13 8.44 3.79
C LEU A 311 -26.39 9.17 4.30
N ILE A 312 -26.64 10.38 3.81
CA ILE A 312 -27.90 11.07 4.10
C ILE A 312 -29.07 10.19 3.64
N HIS A 313 -30.00 9.95 4.57
CA HIS A 313 -31.15 9.07 4.39
C HIS A 313 -31.87 9.30 3.06
N GLN A 314 -32.02 8.22 2.28
CA GLN A 314 -32.68 8.24 0.98
C GLN A 314 -33.71 7.12 0.89
N LYS A 315 -34.97 7.46 0.64
CA LYS A 315 -36.08 6.49 0.61
C LYS A 315 -36.19 5.73 -0.70
N ASN A 316 -35.65 6.31 -1.78
CA ASN A 316 -35.69 5.70 -3.11
C ASN A 316 -34.56 4.67 -3.25
N ILE A 317 -34.93 3.41 -3.47
CA ILE A 317 -34.00 2.28 -3.66
C ILE A 317 -33.14 2.48 -4.92
N GLU A 318 -33.71 2.98 -6.02
CA GLU A 318 -32.95 3.25 -7.25
C GLU A 318 -31.83 4.28 -7.01
N LYS A 319 -32.08 5.26 -6.13
CA LYS A 319 -31.07 6.25 -5.72
C LYS A 319 -29.99 5.63 -4.84
N GLN A 320 -30.36 4.74 -3.93
CA GLN A 320 -29.38 3.99 -3.13
C GLN A 320 -28.46 3.16 -4.03
N GLU A 321 -29.04 2.39 -4.95
CA GLU A 321 -28.28 1.60 -5.93
C GLU A 321 -27.35 2.49 -6.77
N MET A 322 -27.85 3.63 -7.25
CA MET A 322 -27.04 4.62 -7.96
C MET A 322 -25.82 5.10 -7.15
N PHE A 323 -25.96 5.37 -5.84
CA PHE A 323 -24.81 5.77 -5.02
C PHE A 323 -23.82 4.63 -4.78
N ALA A 324 -24.31 3.39 -4.63
CA ALA A 324 -23.45 2.22 -4.51
C ALA A 324 -22.63 1.99 -5.81
N GLU A 325 -23.27 2.16 -6.98
CA GLU A 325 -22.61 2.09 -8.28
C GLU A 325 -21.58 3.22 -8.45
N GLN A 326 -21.93 4.46 -8.08
CA GLN A 326 -21.00 5.60 -8.11
C GLN A 326 -19.77 5.34 -7.24
N LEU A 327 -19.96 4.78 -6.04
CA LEU A 327 -18.83 4.41 -5.18
C LEU A 327 -18.01 3.28 -5.81
N GLN A 328 -18.66 2.25 -6.36
CA GLN A 328 -17.99 1.12 -7.01
C GLN A 328 -17.16 1.55 -8.22
N GLU A 329 -17.63 2.53 -8.99
CA GLU A 329 -16.90 3.17 -10.08
C GLU A 329 -15.72 3.99 -9.55
N ALA A 330 -15.94 4.82 -8.52
CA ALA A 330 -14.90 5.68 -7.94
C ALA A 330 -13.74 4.85 -7.36
N VAL A 331 -14.03 3.73 -6.70
CA VAL A 331 -13.01 2.81 -6.14
C VAL A 331 -12.41 1.85 -7.17
N SER A 332 -12.86 1.84 -8.43
CA SER A 332 -12.32 0.95 -9.47
C SER A 332 -10.82 1.18 -9.78
N HIS A 333 -10.32 2.36 -9.39
CA HIS A 333 -8.93 2.78 -9.51
C HIS A 333 -8.07 2.43 -8.28
N ASP A 334 -8.69 1.90 -7.23
CA ASP A 334 -7.99 1.46 -6.04
C ASP A 334 -7.09 0.26 -6.37
N ARG A 335 -5.93 0.23 -5.72
CA ARG A 335 -4.98 -0.89 -5.82
C ARG A 335 -5.40 -2.07 -4.97
N GLY A 336 -6.01 -1.78 -3.81
CA GLY A 336 -6.63 -2.78 -2.97
C GLY A 336 -7.93 -3.26 -3.62
N LYS A 337 -8.23 -4.55 -3.48
CA LYS A 337 -9.55 -5.05 -3.87
C LYS A 337 -10.59 -4.41 -2.96
N VAL A 338 -11.48 -3.62 -3.55
CA VAL A 338 -12.67 -3.06 -2.89
C VAL A 338 -13.90 -3.79 -3.38
N THR A 339 -14.79 -4.16 -2.48
CA THR A 339 -16.10 -4.74 -2.80
C THR A 339 -17.16 -3.95 -2.08
N VAL A 340 -18.06 -3.33 -2.85
CA VAL A 340 -19.24 -2.62 -2.36
C VAL A 340 -20.40 -3.60 -2.38
N TYR A 341 -20.94 -3.94 -1.21
CA TYR A 341 -22.03 -4.92 -1.08
C TYR A 341 -23.42 -4.31 -1.28
N GLY A 342 -23.53 -2.98 -1.16
CA GLY A 342 -24.79 -2.26 -1.23
C GLY A 342 -25.33 -1.88 0.14
N PHE A 343 -26.62 -1.54 0.19
CA PHE A 343 -27.27 -1.02 1.39
C PHE A 343 -27.89 -2.13 2.23
N THR A 344 -27.72 -2.02 3.55
CA THR A 344 -28.43 -2.84 4.53
C THR A 344 -29.88 -2.39 4.70
N ALA A 345 -30.68 -3.18 5.42
CA ALA A 345 -32.03 -2.79 5.84
C ALA A 345 -32.06 -1.51 6.72
N LEU A 346 -30.94 -1.16 7.37
CA LEU A 346 -30.78 0.08 8.13
C LEU A 346 -30.31 1.26 7.27
N GLN A 347 -30.20 1.08 5.94
CA GLN A 347 -29.69 2.06 4.98
C GLN A 347 -28.22 2.45 5.17
N LEU A 348 -27.43 1.55 5.75
CA LEU A 348 -25.98 1.68 5.81
C LEU A 348 -25.34 1.00 4.60
N LEU A 349 -24.38 1.65 3.95
CA LEU A 349 -23.66 1.11 2.79
C LEU A 349 -22.44 0.30 3.26
N GLU A 350 -22.39 -0.97 2.88
CA GLU A 350 -21.36 -1.93 3.28
C GLU A 350 -20.22 -2.03 2.26
N VAL A 351 -19.00 -1.88 2.75
CA VAL A 351 -17.78 -1.97 1.93
C VAL A 351 -16.73 -2.80 2.65
N ILE A 352 -16.03 -3.66 1.90
CA ILE A 352 -14.78 -4.26 2.34
C ILE A 352 -13.65 -3.82 1.44
N ARG A 353 -12.55 -3.37 2.05
CA ARG A 353 -11.33 -2.97 1.34
C ARG A 353 -10.12 -3.76 1.85
N GLN A 354 -9.39 -4.39 0.94
CA GLN A 354 -8.13 -5.05 1.28
C GLN A 354 -7.00 -4.03 1.34
N ALA A 355 -6.11 -4.15 2.34
CA ALA A 355 -4.83 -3.44 2.33
C ALA A 355 -3.96 -3.91 1.14
N TYR A 356 -3.11 -3.02 0.61
CA TYR A 356 -2.34 -3.25 -0.61
C TYR A 356 -0.83 -2.99 -0.50
#